data_AF-A0A954D6S6-F1
#
_entry.id   AF-A0A954D6S6-F1
#
_cell.length_a   1.000
_cell.length_b   1.000
_cell.length_c   1.000
_cell.angle_alpha   90.00
_cell.angle_beta   90.00
_cell.angle_gamma   90.00
#
_symmetry.space_group_name_H-M   'P 1'
#
loop_
_entity.id
_entity.type
_entity.pdbx_description
1 polymer ?
#
loop_
_entity_poly.entity_id
_entity_poly.type
_entity_poly.pdbx_seq_one_letter_code
_entity_poly.pdbx_strand_id
1 'polypeptide(L)' 'EGGVPLAGFVPDPHRYFDLHHSARDTMEQVNERELELGTAAIAALIYLVADLEVPLSRNPKSG' A
#
# COMPACT_ATOMS: atom_id res chain seq x y z
N GLU A 1 -0.43 -19.91 9.34
CA GLU A 1 0.04 -18.50 9.32
C GLU A 1 -0.28 -17.81 10.65
N GLY A 2 0.55 -16.86 11.10
CA GLY A 2 0.62 -16.38 12.49
C GLY A 2 -0.44 -15.36 12.95
N GLY A 3 -1.53 -15.17 12.19
CA GLY A 3 -2.59 -14.21 12.52
C GLY A 3 -2.13 -12.76 12.63
N VAL A 4 -1.05 -12.38 11.94
CA VAL A 4 -0.52 -11.02 11.96
C VAL A 4 -1.43 -10.13 11.11
N PRO A 5 -1.92 -8.98 11.62
CA PRO A 5 -2.69 -8.03 10.82
C PRO A 5 -1.85 -7.48 9.67
N LEU A 6 -2.47 -7.35 8.50
CA LEU A 6 -1.82 -6.84 7.30
C LEU A 6 -2.65 -5.68 6.73
N ALA A 7 -1.97 -4.73 6.11
CA ALA A 7 -2.56 -3.71 5.26
C ALA A 7 -1.99 -3.86 3.86
N GLY A 8 -2.84 -3.71 2.84
CA GLY A 8 -2.44 -3.82 1.43
C GLY A 8 -2.76 -2.54 0.68
N PHE A 9 -1.82 -2.10 -0.16
CA PHE A 9 -2.06 -1.07 -1.16
C PHE A 9 -2.66 -1.72 -2.41
N VAL A 10 -3.75 -1.16 -2.94
CA VAL A 10 -4.39 -1.62 -4.17
C VAL A 10 -4.17 -0.55 -5.23
N PRO A 11 -3.27 -0.76 -6.21
CA PRO A 11 -3.07 0.17 -7.33
C PRO A 11 -4.32 0.30 -8.20
N ASP A 12 -4.46 1.42 -8.90
CA ASP A 12 -5.50 1.59 -9.92
C ASP A 12 -5.29 0.60 -11.07
N PRO A 13 -6.18 -0.41 -11.23
CA PRO A 13 -6.00 -1.46 -12.23
C PRO A 13 -6.09 -0.94 -13.66
N HIS A 14 -6.70 0.22 -13.90
CA HIS A 14 -6.87 0.77 -15.24
C HIS A 14 -5.55 1.23 -15.86
N ARG A 15 -4.57 1.62 -15.05
CA ARG A 15 -3.23 2.03 -15.52
C ARG A 15 -2.16 0.98 -15.20
N TYR A 16 -2.36 0.20 -14.15
CA TYR A 16 -1.37 -0.75 -13.68
C TYR A 16 -0.98 -1.77 -14.74
N PHE A 17 -1.94 -2.46 -15.34
CA PHE A 17 -1.65 -3.54 -16.30
C PHE A 17 -1.18 -3.04 -17.67
N ASP A 18 -1.42 -1.78 -18.01
CA ASP A 18 -0.88 -1.16 -19.23
C ASP A 18 0.64 -0.91 -19.14
N LEU A 19 1.15 -0.75 -17.91
CA LEU A 19 2.57 -0.48 -17.66
C LEU A 19 3.32 -1.73 -17.17
N HIS A 20 2.69 -2.53 -16.32
CA HIS A 20 3.28 -3.69 -15.67
C HIS A 20 3.92 -4.66 -16.67
N HIS A 21 5.22 -4.95 -16.49
CA HIS A 21 6.02 -5.81 -17.38
C HIS A 21 6.14 -5.33 -18.83
N SER A 22 5.94 -4.05 -19.10
CA SER A 22 6.17 -3.45 -20.42
C SER A 22 7.48 -2.66 -20.44
N ALA A 23 8.01 -2.38 -21.63
CA ALA A 23 9.14 -1.45 -21.80
C ALA A 23 8.80 0.00 -21.42
N ARG A 24 7.52 0.29 -21.15
CA ARG A 24 7.05 1.61 -20.72
C ARG A 24 7.12 1.78 -19.21
N ASP A 25 7.39 0.73 -18.43
CA ASP A 25 7.60 0.81 -16.98
C ASP A 25 8.88 1.60 -16.68
N THR A 26 8.71 2.92 -16.59
CA THR A 26 9.76 3.93 -16.58
C THR A 26 9.33 5.06 -15.65
N MET A 27 10.30 5.81 -15.13
CA MET A 27 10.02 6.88 -14.16
C MET A 27 9.13 7.99 -14.74
N GLU A 28 9.20 8.20 -16.05
CA GLU A 28 8.38 9.17 -16.78
C GLU A 28 6.88 8.85 -16.75
N GLN A 29 6.49 7.60 -16.48
CA GLN A 29 5.07 7.23 -16.32
C GLN A 29 4.53 7.51 -14.91
N VAL A 30 5.39 7.84 -13.95
CA VAL A 30 5.00 8.15 -12.57
C VAL A 30 4.40 9.56 -12.52
N ASN A 31 3.20 9.67 -11.95
CA ASN A 31 2.61 10.96 -11.68
C ASN A 31 3.13 11.47 -10.32
N GLU A 32 3.87 12.57 -10.33
CA GLU A 32 4.51 13.16 -9.15
C GLU A 32 3.51 13.44 -8.03
N ARG A 33 2.37 14.04 -8.34
CA ARG A 33 1.33 14.37 -7.36
C ARG A 33 0.69 13.12 -6.75
N GLU A 34 0.42 12.09 -7.57
CA GLU A 34 -0.11 10.81 -7.06
C GLU A 34 0.92 10.11 -6.16
N LEU A 35 2.20 10.17 -6.51
CA LEU A 35 3.29 9.63 -5.69
C LEU A 35 3.39 10.34 -4.33
N GLU A 36 3.36 11.67 -4.32
CA GLU A 36 3.40 12.46 -3.09
C GLU A 36 2.20 12.18 -2.18
N LEU A 37 0.99 12.18 -2.73
CA LEU A 37 -0.24 11.92 -1.98
C LEU A 37 -0.28 10.48 -1.46
N GLY A 38 0.11 9.50 -2.27
CA GLY A 38 0.22 8.11 -1.85
C GLY A 38 1.25 7.92 -0.73
N THR A 39 2.40 8.58 -0.85
CA THR A 39 3.45 8.58 0.17
C THR A 39 2.94 9.18 1.48
N ALA A 40 2.29 10.34 1.42
CA ALA A 40 1.73 10.98 2.60
C ALA A 40 0.68 10.10 3.30
N ALA A 41 -0.18 9.42 2.53
CA ALA A 41 -1.18 8.51 3.07
C ALA A 41 -0.56 7.27 3.75
N ILE A 42 0.42 6.63 3.13
CA ILE A 42 1.11 5.45 3.71
C ILE A 42 1.93 5.87 4.94
N ALA A 43 2.63 7.00 4.90
CA ALA A 43 3.38 7.51 6.05
C ALA A 43 2.45 7.81 7.24
N ALA A 44 1.30 8.43 6.99
CA ALA A 44 0.29 8.66 8.03
C ALA A 44 -0.25 7.35 8.60
N LEU A 45 -0.56 6.36 7.75
CA LEU A 45 -0.99 5.03 8.20
C LEU A 45 0.06 4.36 9.10
N ILE A 46 1.33 4.35 8.68
CA ILE A 46 2.43 3.77 9.45
C ILE A 46 2.56 4.47 10.80
N TYR A 47 2.54 5.80 10.81
CA TYR A 47 2.65 6.59 12.03
C TYR A 47 1.53 6.25 13.01
N LEU A 48 0.27 6.25 12.53
CA LEU A 48 -0.88 5.93 13.35
C LEU A 48 -0.81 4.52 13.93
N VAL A 49 -0.38 3.53 13.14
CA VAL A 49 -0.23 2.14 13.61
C VAL A 49 0.90 2.01 14.63
N ALA A 50 2.00 2.73 14.45
CA ALA A 50 3.13 2.73 15.37
C ALA A 50 2.80 3.38 16.73
N ASP A 51 1.88 4.34 16.75
CA ASP A 51 1.51 5.14 17.92
C ASP A 51 0.20 4.69 18.59
N LEU A 52 -0.36 3.53 18.20
CA LEU A 52 -1.57 2.99 18.83
C LEU A 52 -1.32 2.67 20.32
N GLU A 53 -2.17 3.21 21.20
CA GLU A 53 -2.18 2.85 22.63
C GLU A 53 -2.44 1.36 22.86
N VAL A 54 -3.27 0.76 22.00
CA VAL A 54 -3.67 -0.65 22.05
C VAL A 54 -3.28 -1.32 20.73
N PRO A 55 -2.49 -2.41 20.75
CA PRO A 55 -2.11 -3.13 19.54
C PRO A 55 -3.32 -3.68 18.76
N LEU A 56 -3.17 -3.78 17.44
CA LEU A 56 -4.17 -4.41 16.58
C LEU A 56 -4.39 -5.88 16.99
N SER A 57 -5.64 -6.31 17.00
CA SER A 57 -6.02 -7.70 17.26
C SER A 57 -5.53 -8.61 16.13
N ARG A 58 -5.20 -9.87 16.46
CA ARG A 58 -4.76 -10.85 15.47
C ARG A 58 -5.87 -11.18 14.48
N ASN A 59 -5.49 -11.37 13.22
CA ASN A 59 -6.38 -11.90 12.20
C ASN A 59 -6.89 -13.30 12.58
N PRO A 60 -8.16 -13.63 12.27
CA PRO A 60 -8.69 -14.95 12.51
C PRO A 60 -7.88 -15.98 11.73
N LYS A 61 -7.72 -17.18 12.29
CA LYS A 61 -7.10 -18.28 11.55
C LYS A 61 -8.00 -18.60 10.36
N SER A 62 -7.44 -18.56 9.16
CA SER A 62 -8.01 -19.21 7.99
C SER A 62 -8.23 -20.68 8.36
N GLY A 63 -9.48 -21.14 8.21
CA GLY A 63 -9.85 -22.55 8.39
C GLY A 63 -9.25 -23.44 7.31
#